data_AF-A0A8S3I5F6-F1
#
_entry.id   AF-A0A8S3I5F6-F1
#
_cell.length_a   1.000
_cell.length_b   1.000
_cell.length_c   1.000
_cell.angle_alpha   90.00
_cell.angle_beta   90.00
_cell.angle_gamma   90.00
#
_symmetry.space_group_name_H-M   'P 1'
#
loop_
_entity.id
_entity.type
_entity.pdbx_description
1 polymer ?
#
loop_
_entity_poly.entity_id
_entity_poly.type
_entity_poly.pdbx_seq_one_letter_code
_entity_poly.pdbx_strand_id
1 'polypeptide(L)'
;KYLLDLAKIREHNGDAENRNHPLSQEDESLWHQYYVYEELKENIYQDVIRTCQEISFFRQKHVLNLLLNVLYIHSRHYGESLPYRQGMHEILAVIVYLIHLESTTVNEYSDSNELMKQLYDSKYLAHDAFAIYEKIMEHLQPFYDFKPTNIVTRKNINMNTNKYLLFQRVNDLHIQMNDTVMRVNSIFERLKYYDLPLYDKLQNLNIEPTVYGIQCCVGLGEF
;
A
#
# COMPACT_ATOMS: atom_id res chain seq x y z
N LYS A 1 22.24 -0.97 4.74
CA LYS A 1 21.77 -2.37 4.63
C LYS A 1 20.66 -2.58 3.57
N TYR A 2 19.93 -1.53 3.14
CA TYR A 2 18.77 -1.67 2.24
C TYR A 2 18.93 -1.08 0.83
N LEU A 3 20.04 -0.42 0.54
CA LEU A 3 20.43 -0.13 -0.84
C LEU A 3 21.15 -1.39 -1.35
N LEU A 4 20.60 -2.05 -2.38
CA LEU A 4 21.44 -2.94 -3.17
C LEU A 4 22.61 -2.12 -3.65
N ASP A 5 23.79 -2.52 -3.23
CA ASP A 5 25.01 -1.86 -3.61
C ASP A 5 25.25 -2.20 -5.08
N LEU A 6 24.89 -1.27 -5.97
CA LEU A 6 25.12 -1.39 -7.42
C LEU A 6 26.59 -1.73 -7.73
N ALA A 7 27.52 -1.42 -6.82
CA ALA A 7 28.92 -1.84 -6.88
C ALA A 7 29.08 -3.37 -6.84
N LYS A 8 28.33 -4.08 -5.98
CA LYS A 8 28.39 -5.55 -5.86
C LYS A 8 27.86 -6.27 -7.09
N ILE A 9 26.87 -5.68 -7.77
CA ILE A 9 26.32 -6.23 -9.02
C ILE A 9 27.35 -6.08 -10.15
N ARG A 10 28.09 -4.96 -10.19
CA ARG A 10 29.11 -4.70 -11.22
C ARG A 10 30.36 -5.57 -11.12
N GLU A 11 30.75 -5.99 -9.91
CA GLU A 11 31.94 -6.83 -9.69
C GLU A 11 31.78 -8.28 -10.20
N HIS A 12 30.57 -8.77 -10.41
CA HIS A 12 30.30 -10.16 -10.83
C HIS A 12 30.06 -10.34 -12.35
N ASN A 13 30.20 -9.28 -13.16
CA ASN A 13 29.90 -9.29 -14.60
C ASN A 13 30.93 -10.01 -15.49
N GLY A 14 31.88 -10.76 -14.93
CA GLY A 14 33.03 -11.32 -15.66
C GLY A 14 32.77 -12.61 -16.45
N ASP A 15 31.87 -13.49 -16.00
CA ASP A 15 31.76 -14.85 -16.55
C ASP A 15 30.31 -15.22 -16.92
N ALA A 16 30.12 -15.77 -18.12
CA ALA A 16 28.81 -16.18 -18.65
C ALA A 16 28.18 -17.41 -17.94
N GLU A 17 28.96 -18.10 -17.10
CA GLU A 17 28.49 -19.18 -16.20
C GLU A 17 28.11 -18.65 -14.80
N ASN A 18 28.18 -17.33 -14.58
CA ASN A 18 27.91 -16.76 -13.28
C ASN A 18 26.39 -16.66 -13.04
N ARG A 19 25.92 -17.28 -11.95
CA ARG A 19 24.50 -17.24 -11.49
C ARG A 19 23.92 -15.82 -11.38
N ASN A 20 24.81 -14.82 -11.26
CA ASN A 20 24.50 -13.40 -11.21
C ASN A 20 24.61 -12.69 -12.58
N HIS A 21 24.41 -13.40 -13.70
CA HIS A 21 24.36 -12.78 -15.02
C HIS A 21 23.05 -11.96 -15.18
N PRO A 22 23.06 -10.78 -15.87
CA PRO A 22 21.88 -9.93 -16.07
C PRO A 22 20.72 -10.58 -16.85
N LEU A 23 20.99 -11.67 -17.55
CA LEU A 23 20.00 -12.50 -18.26
C LEU A 23 19.77 -13.87 -17.59
N SER A 24 20.28 -14.08 -16.37
CA SER A 24 20.03 -15.32 -15.61
C SER A 24 18.53 -15.46 -15.35
N GLN A 25 18.00 -16.67 -15.57
CA GLN A 25 16.60 -17.03 -15.28
C GLN A 25 16.41 -17.56 -13.86
N GLU A 26 17.46 -17.57 -13.03
CA GLU A 26 17.39 -18.01 -11.63
C GLU A 26 16.77 -16.91 -10.75
N ASP A 27 15.69 -17.25 -10.03
CA ASP A 27 14.98 -16.32 -9.12
C ASP A 27 15.88 -15.77 -8.00
N GLU A 28 16.97 -16.46 -7.66
CA GLU A 28 17.95 -16.02 -6.65
C GLU A 28 19.02 -15.05 -7.20
N SER A 29 19.03 -14.77 -8.51
CA SER A 29 20.00 -13.86 -9.13
C SER A 29 19.92 -12.44 -8.54
N LEU A 30 21.08 -11.83 -8.29
CA LEU A 30 21.17 -10.43 -7.86
C LEU A 30 20.49 -9.46 -8.83
N TRP A 31 20.48 -9.78 -10.12
CA TRP A 31 19.78 -8.98 -11.14
C TRP A 31 18.27 -9.14 -11.06
N HIS A 32 17.78 -10.36 -10.84
CA HIS A 32 16.35 -10.59 -10.64
C HIS A 32 15.84 -9.76 -9.45
N GLN A 33 16.54 -9.84 -8.32
CA GLN A 33 16.24 -9.02 -7.14
C GLN A 33 16.30 -7.53 -7.45
N TYR A 34 17.33 -7.06 -8.15
CA TYR A 34 17.44 -5.66 -8.55
C TYR A 34 16.22 -5.18 -9.35
N TYR A 35 15.80 -5.93 -10.37
CA TYR A 35 14.64 -5.57 -11.20
C TYR A 35 13.34 -5.58 -10.38
N VAL A 36 13.15 -6.55 -9.48
CA VAL A 36 11.99 -6.57 -8.57
C VAL A 36 11.95 -5.32 -7.69
N TYR A 37 13.09 -4.85 -7.18
CA TYR A 37 13.13 -3.67 -6.33
C TYR A 37 12.99 -2.36 -7.10
N GLU A 38 13.52 -2.27 -8.32
CA GLU A 38 13.28 -1.12 -9.20
C GLU A 38 11.80 -1.05 -9.58
N GLU A 39 11.17 -2.16 -9.96
CA GLU A 39 9.73 -2.21 -10.25
C GLU A 39 8.90 -1.81 -9.02
N LEU A 40 9.24 -2.31 -7.82
CA LEU A 40 8.59 -1.89 -6.58
C LEU A 40 8.69 -0.38 -6.37
N LYS A 41 9.87 0.20 -6.58
CA LYS A 41 10.12 1.63 -6.39
C LYS A 41 9.38 2.47 -7.42
N GLU A 42 9.32 2.03 -8.68
CA GLU A 42 8.54 2.66 -9.73
C GLU A 42 7.05 2.64 -9.42
N ASN A 43 6.52 1.49 -8.99
CA ASN A 43 5.11 1.35 -8.60
C ASN A 43 4.74 2.31 -7.46
N ILE A 44 5.57 2.37 -6.40
CA ILE A 44 5.37 3.31 -5.30
C ILE A 44 5.46 4.76 -5.80
N TYR A 45 6.43 5.07 -6.66
CA TYR A 45 6.59 6.42 -7.20
C TYR A 45 5.38 6.89 -7.99
N GLN A 46 4.81 6.03 -8.85
CA GLN A 46 3.60 6.34 -9.61
C GLN A 46 2.39 6.62 -8.73
N ASP A 47 2.30 5.99 -7.56
CA ASP A 47 1.27 6.32 -6.59
C ASP A 47 1.56 7.65 -5.89
N VAL A 48 2.79 7.83 -5.37
CA VAL A 48 3.20 9.01 -4.60
C VAL A 48 3.02 10.33 -5.36
N ILE A 49 3.32 10.37 -6.65
CA ILE A 49 3.15 11.60 -7.45
C ILE A 49 1.68 12.01 -7.66
N ARG A 50 0.74 11.10 -7.42
CA ARG A 50 -0.70 11.32 -7.55
C ARG A 50 -1.36 11.61 -6.20
N THR A 51 -0.67 11.31 -5.09
CA THR A 51 -1.21 11.43 -3.75
C THR A 51 -1.50 12.88 -3.37
N CYS A 52 -2.75 13.15 -3.03
CA CYS A 52 -3.24 14.39 -2.43
C CYS A 52 -2.73 15.68 -3.09
N GLN A 53 -2.68 15.72 -4.42
CA GLN A 53 -2.02 16.79 -5.18
C GLN A 53 -2.74 18.13 -5.11
N GLU A 54 -3.99 18.16 -4.64
CA GLU A 54 -4.77 19.34 -4.32
C GLU A 54 -4.16 20.17 -3.17
N ILE A 55 -3.50 19.52 -2.21
CA ILE A 55 -2.83 20.18 -1.09
C ILE A 55 -1.38 20.55 -1.49
N SER A 56 -1.01 21.83 -1.31
CA SER A 56 0.31 22.34 -1.71
C SER A 56 1.50 21.65 -1.04
N PHE A 57 1.29 21.13 0.18
CA PHE A 57 2.27 20.36 0.92
C PHE A 57 2.80 19.14 0.14
N PHE A 58 1.91 18.36 -0.49
CA PHE A 58 2.31 17.13 -1.21
C PHE A 58 2.97 17.39 -2.57
N ARG A 59 2.88 18.61 -3.10
CA ARG A 59 3.59 19.00 -4.33
C ARG A 59 5.09 19.24 -4.10
N GLN A 60 5.52 19.30 -2.84
CA GLN A 60 6.91 19.60 -2.50
C GLN A 60 7.79 18.36 -2.69
N LYS A 61 8.91 18.53 -3.43
CA LYS A 61 9.82 17.43 -3.77
C LYS A 61 10.34 16.66 -2.55
N HIS A 62 10.58 17.34 -1.43
CA HIS A 62 11.06 16.68 -0.22
C HIS A 62 9.98 15.80 0.43
N VAL A 63 8.70 16.19 0.34
CA VAL A 63 7.56 15.40 0.84
C VAL A 63 7.35 14.17 -0.04
N LEU A 64 7.38 14.32 -1.36
CA LEU A 64 7.31 13.19 -2.30
C LEU A 64 8.44 12.17 -2.04
N ASN A 65 9.68 12.66 -1.84
CA ASN A 65 10.81 11.80 -1.50
C ASN A 65 10.64 11.12 -0.14
N LEU A 66 10.07 11.81 0.85
CA LEU A 66 9.78 11.23 2.16
C LEU A 66 8.78 10.09 2.05
N LEU A 67 7.66 10.31 1.37
CA LEU A 67 6.64 9.28 1.15
C LEU A 67 7.22 8.07 0.44
N LEU A 68 7.95 8.30 -0.67
CA LEU A 68 8.61 7.24 -1.43
C LEU A 68 9.58 6.44 -0.56
N ASN A 69 10.42 7.12 0.22
CA ASN A 69 11.42 6.45 1.06
C ASN A 69 10.79 5.61 2.17
N VAL A 70 9.79 6.16 2.88
CA VAL A 70 9.11 5.44 3.97
C VAL A 70 8.41 4.20 3.43
N LEU A 71 7.63 4.34 2.36
CA LEU A 71 6.95 3.20 1.71
C LEU A 71 7.95 2.17 1.20
N TYR A 72 8.99 2.61 0.49
CA TYR A 72 10.01 1.70 -0.05
C TYR A 72 10.75 0.94 1.05
N ILE A 73 11.17 1.62 2.13
CA ILE A 73 11.84 0.98 3.27
C ILE A 73 10.90 -0.01 3.97
N HIS A 74 9.65 0.37 4.20
CA HIS A 74 8.67 -0.51 4.83
C HIS A 74 8.45 -1.77 3.99
N SER A 75 8.21 -1.61 2.68
CA SER A 75 8.01 -2.73 1.76
C SER A 75 9.26 -3.61 1.60
N ARG A 76 10.46 -3.04 1.75
CA ARG A 76 11.71 -3.79 1.80
C ARG A 76 11.88 -4.60 3.08
N HIS A 77 11.34 -4.13 4.20
CA HIS A 77 11.47 -4.78 5.50
C HIS A 77 10.39 -5.85 5.70
N TYR A 78 9.16 -5.57 5.29
CA TYR A 78 7.98 -6.39 5.54
C TYR A 78 7.42 -7.06 4.27
N GLY A 79 8.10 -6.97 3.13
CA GLY A 79 7.54 -7.40 1.83
C GLY A 79 7.09 -8.86 1.75
N GLU A 80 7.70 -9.76 2.53
CA GLU A 80 7.29 -11.17 2.61
C GLU A 80 5.94 -11.34 3.33
N SER A 81 5.70 -10.57 4.39
CA SER A 81 4.47 -10.65 5.20
C SER A 81 3.38 -9.68 4.74
N LEU A 82 3.78 -8.55 4.16
CA LEU A 82 2.96 -7.41 3.78
C LEU A 82 3.60 -6.67 2.59
N PRO A 83 3.41 -7.17 1.36
CA PRO A 83 3.89 -6.49 0.15
C PRO A 83 3.19 -5.15 -0.04
N TYR A 84 3.87 -4.20 -0.72
CA TYR A 84 3.25 -2.93 -1.08
C TYR A 84 1.98 -3.14 -1.90
N ARG A 85 0.92 -2.40 -1.58
CA ARG A 85 -0.31 -2.33 -2.37
C ARG A 85 -0.78 -0.90 -2.51
N GLN A 86 -1.42 -0.62 -3.63
CA GLN A 86 -2.07 0.67 -3.87
C GLN A 86 -3.06 0.98 -2.72
N GLY A 87 -3.08 2.24 -2.26
CA GLY A 87 -3.82 2.69 -1.08
C GLY A 87 -2.93 2.88 0.15
N MET A 88 -1.84 2.12 0.28
CA MET A 88 -0.88 2.26 1.40
C MET A 88 -0.23 3.66 1.46
N HIS A 89 -0.10 4.33 0.31
CA HIS A 89 0.41 5.70 0.23
C HIS A 89 -0.54 6.76 0.78
N GLU A 90 -1.86 6.53 0.74
CA GLU A 90 -2.86 7.44 1.29
C GLU A 90 -2.79 7.47 2.82
N ILE A 91 -2.63 6.29 3.44
CA ILE A 91 -2.45 6.15 4.89
C ILE A 91 -1.22 6.95 5.33
N LEU A 92 -0.09 6.76 4.65
CA LEU A 92 1.13 7.47 4.97
C LEU A 92 0.98 8.99 4.76
N ALA A 93 0.30 9.41 3.69
CA ALA A 93 0.07 10.83 3.43
C ALA A 93 -0.68 11.52 4.57
N VAL A 94 -1.75 10.89 5.09
CA VAL A 94 -2.48 11.40 6.26
C VAL A 94 -1.55 11.55 7.46
N ILE A 95 -0.74 10.54 7.77
CA ILE A 95 0.20 10.57 8.92
C ILE A 95 1.20 11.73 8.76
N VAL A 96 1.87 11.82 7.61
CA VAL A 96 2.88 12.85 7.34
C VAL A 96 2.26 14.25 7.42
N TYR A 97 1.04 14.41 6.92
CA TYR A 97 0.33 15.70 6.96
C TYR A 97 -0.06 16.10 8.37
N LEU A 98 -0.56 15.16 9.20
CA LEU A 98 -0.90 15.43 10.60
C LEU A 98 0.33 15.88 11.39
N ILE A 99 1.45 15.17 11.27
CA ILE A 99 2.71 15.55 11.95
C ILE A 99 3.18 16.93 11.49
N HIS A 100 3.06 17.24 10.19
CA HIS A 100 3.39 18.56 9.66
C HIS A 100 2.52 19.67 10.26
N LEU A 101 1.21 19.45 10.38
CA LEU A 101 0.30 20.41 11.01
C LEU A 101 0.66 20.63 12.49
N GLU A 102 0.88 19.57 13.24
CA GLU A 102 1.29 19.67 14.66
C GLU A 102 2.60 20.44 14.80
N SER A 103 3.62 20.13 14.00
CA SER A 103 4.89 20.87 14.00
C SER A 103 4.71 22.35 13.65
N THR A 104 3.87 22.67 12.67
CA THR A 104 3.60 24.06 12.28
C THR A 104 2.92 24.82 13.41
N THR A 105 1.89 24.23 14.02
CA THR A 105 1.18 24.85 15.14
C THR A 105 2.11 25.12 16.33
N VAL A 106 2.93 24.14 16.75
CA VAL A 106 3.87 24.29 17.87
C VAL A 106 4.89 25.42 17.62
N ASN A 107 5.32 25.59 16.37
CA ASN A 107 6.26 26.63 15.97
C ASN A 107 5.63 28.04 15.92
N GLU A 108 4.34 28.15 15.61
CA GLU A 108 3.60 29.42 15.62
C GLU A 108 3.34 29.94 17.05
N TYR A 109 3.13 29.03 18.01
CA TYR A 109 2.98 29.41 19.42
C TYR A 109 4.34 29.78 20.04
N SER A 110 4.60 31.10 20.15
CA SER A 110 5.85 31.66 20.70
C SER A 110 6.21 31.17 22.12
N ASP A 111 5.22 30.79 22.92
CA ASP A 111 5.34 30.31 24.31
C ASP A 111 5.49 28.78 24.43
N SER A 112 5.59 28.07 23.30
CA SER A 112 5.80 26.62 23.28
C SER A 112 7.11 26.25 23.98
N ASN A 113 7.00 25.38 24.98
CA ASN A 113 8.11 24.82 25.75
C ASN A 113 9.20 24.23 24.81
N GLU A 114 10.49 24.36 25.18
CA GLU A 114 11.63 23.85 24.44
C GLU A 114 11.52 22.34 24.15
N LEU A 115 10.94 21.58 25.09
CA LEU A 115 10.63 20.16 24.92
C LEU A 115 9.66 19.91 23.75
N MET A 116 8.65 20.75 23.57
CA MET A 116 7.67 20.60 22.48
C MET A 116 8.35 20.87 21.13
N LYS A 117 9.23 21.86 21.06
CA LYS A 117 10.00 22.14 19.83
C LYS A 117 10.93 20.99 19.46
N GLN A 118 11.50 20.30 20.45
CA GLN A 118 12.30 19.09 20.22
C GLN A 118 11.45 17.90 19.77
N LEU A 119 10.27 17.72 20.37
CA LEU A 119 9.37 16.60 20.03
C LEU A 119 8.81 16.71 18.61
N TYR A 120 8.55 17.94 18.14
CA TYR A 120 7.98 18.22 16.82
C TYR A 120 9.01 18.78 15.82
N ASP A 121 10.28 18.40 15.97
CA ASP A 121 11.33 18.84 15.05
C ASP A 121 11.12 18.24 13.65
N SER A 122 10.91 19.13 12.68
CA SER A 122 10.75 18.79 11.25
C SER A 122 11.86 17.88 10.69
N LYS A 123 13.06 17.89 11.28
CA LYS A 123 14.17 17.03 10.87
C LYS A 123 13.87 15.54 11.11
N TYR A 124 13.07 15.23 12.13
CA TYR A 124 12.73 13.86 12.51
C TYR A 124 11.40 13.38 11.94
N LEU A 125 10.66 14.23 11.22
CA LEU A 125 9.36 13.93 10.63
C LEU A 125 9.32 12.60 9.88
N ALA A 126 10.34 12.28 9.07
CA ALA A 126 10.40 11.01 8.34
C ALA A 126 10.51 9.77 9.26
N HIS A 127 11.23 9.90 10.38
CA HIS A 127 11.42 8.83 11.36
C HIS A 127 10.11 8.61 12.14
N ASP A 128 9.48 9.69 12.58
CA ASP A 128 8.22 9.65 13.31
C ASP A 128 7.10 9.10 12.43
N ALA A 129 7.03 9.56 11.18
CA ALA A 129 6.08 9.04 10.20
C ALA A 129 6.29 7.54 9.94
N PHE A 130 7.54 7.07 9.82
CA PHE A 130 7.82 5.64 9.66
C PHE A 130 7.36 4.83 10.87
N ALA A 131 7.69 5.27 12.09
CA ALA A 131 7.33 4.56 13.31
C ALA A 131 5.81 4.46 13.50
N ILE A 132 5.08 5.55 13.26
CA ILE A 132 3.62 5.58 13.34
C ILE A 132 3.01 4.71 12.23
N TYR A 133 3.52 4.83 11.01
CA TYR A 133 3.06 4.06 9.87
C TYR A 133 3.23 2.55 10.08
N GLU A 134 4.40 2.12 10.54
CA GLU A 134 4.69 0.71 10.85
C GLU A 134 3.66 0.13 11.84
N LYS A 135 3.37 0.86 12.93
CA LYS A 135 2.36 0.43 13.91
C LYS A 135 0.93 0.39 13.38
N ILE A 136 0.57 1.31 12.50
CA ILE A 136 -0.74 1.27 11.84
C ILE A 136 -0.80 0.08 10.89
N MET A 137 0.25 -0.16 10.10
CA MET A 137 0.30 -1.26 9.13
C MET A 137 0.30 -2.64 9.80
N GLU A 138 0.87 -2.80 10.99
CA GLU A 138 0.75 -4.04 11.80
C GLU A 138 -0.73 -4.41 12.04
N HIS A 139 -1.60 -3.42 12.30
CA HIS A 139 -3.03 -3.65 12.53
C HIS A 139 -3.83 -3.77 11.22
N LEU A 140 -3.36 -3.10 10.16
CA LEU A 140 -4.02 -3.11 8.86
C LEU A 140 -3.58 -4.27 7.97
N GLN A 141 -2.53 -5.02 8.32
CA GLN A 141 -2.03 -6.15 7.56
C GLN A 141 -3.13 -7.12 7.07
N PRO A 142 -4.14 -7.52 7.88
CA PRO A 142 -5.20 -8.43 7.42
C PRO A 142 -6.05 -7.88 6.27
N PHE A 143 -6.12 -6.55 6.11
CA PHE A 143 -6.85 -5.91 5.01
C PHE A 143 -6.07 -5.95 3.68
N TYR A 144 -4.77 -6.25 3.75
CA TYR A 144 -3.85 -6.33 2.62
C TYR A 144 -3.35 -7.76 2.36
N ASP A 145 -3.72 -8.76 3.18
CA ASP A 145 -3.35 -10.17 3.02
C ASP A 145 -4.29 -10.86 2.01
N PHE A 146 -4.06 -10.61 0.72
CA PHE A 146 -4.72 -11.32 -0.37
C PHE A 146 -3.93 -12.57 -0.73
N LYS A 147 -3.97 -13.60 0.13
CA LYS A 147 -3.51 -14.93 -0.28
C LYS A 147 -4.59 -15.52 -1.20
N PRO A 148 -4.26 -15.89 -2.45
CA PRO A 148 -5.17 -16.71 -3.23
C PRO A 148 -5.26 -18.06 -2.53
N THR A 149 -6.27 -18.23 -1.67
CA THR A 149 -6.56 -19.51 -1.04
C THR A 149 -6.78 -20.52 -2.16
N ASN A 150 -6.04 -21.63 -2.12
CA ASN A 150 -6.00 -22.69 -3.13
C ASN A 150 -7.28 -22.75 -3.97
N ILE A 151 -7.20 -22.23 -5.19
CA ILE A 151 -8.28 -22.37 -6.16
C ILE A 151 -8.40 -23.87 -6.38
N VAL A 152 -9.48 -24.48 -5.90
CA VAL A 152 -9.91 -25.79 -6.40
C VAL A 152 -10.41 -25.54 -7.81
N THR A 153 -9.49 -25.34 -8.75
CA THR A 153 -9.80 -25.21 -10.17
C THR A 153 -10.41 -26.53 -10.61
N ARG A 154 -11.70 -26.52 -10.97
CA ARG A 154 -12.11 -27.35 -12.10
C ARG A 154 -11.32 -26.83 -13.30
N LYS A 155 -10.54 -27.74 -13.89
CA LYS A 155 -9.55 -27.51 -14.94
C LYS A 155 -10.06 -26.58 -16.06
N ASN A 156 -9.09 -25.81 -16.59
CA ASN A 156 -9.11 -25.03 -17.84
C ASN A 156 -9.62 -23.60 -17.76
N ILE A 157 -8.84 -22.70 -17.17
CA ILE A 157 -8.73 -21.31 -17.68
C ILE A 157 -7.26 -20.94 -17.69
N ASN A 158 -6.73 -20.60 -18.89
CA ASN A 158 -5.40 -20.06 -19.08
C ASN A 158 -5.21 -18.80 -18.21
N MET A 159 -4.36 -18.87 -17.18
CA MET A 159 -3.99 -17.71 -16.36
C MET A 159 -3.02 -16.82 -17.15
N ASN A 160 -3.54 -15.78 -17.77
CA ASN A 160 -2.71 -14.70 -18.28
C ASN A 160 -3.43 -13.35 -18.22
N THR A 161 -4.01 -13.00 -17.06
CA THR A 161 -4.50 -11.63 -16.74
C THR A 161 -4.84 -11.50 -15.24
N ASN A 162 -3.85 -11.41 -14.35
CA ASN A 162 -4.07 -11.14 -12.92
C ASN A 162 -4.10 -9.63 -12.60
N LYS A 163 -4.80 -8.82 -13.41
CA LYS A 163 -4.96 -7.37 -13.17
C LYS A 163 -6.40 -6.93 -12.88
N TYR A 164 -7.40 -7.83 -13.01
CA TYR A 164 -8.83 -7.47 -12.93
C TYR A 164 -9.71 -8.41 -12.09
N LEU A 165 -9.12 -9.24 -11.22
CA LEU A 165 -9.88 -10.13 -10.31
C LEU A 165 -10.78 -9.36 -9.32
N LEU A 166 -10.61 -8.05 -9.16
CA LEU A 166 -11.47 -7.21 -8.32
C LEU A 166 -12.89 -6.99 -8.88
N PHE A 167 -13.13 -7.21 -10.17
CA PHE A 167 -14.40 -6.84 -10.82
C PHE A 167 -15.14 -8.02 -11.47
N GLN A 168 -14.69 -9.26 -11.25
CA GLN A 168 -15.29 -10.44 -11.86
C GLN A 168 -16.47 -10.95 -11.02
N ARG A 169 -17.63 -11.16 -11.67
CA ARG A 169 -18.87 -11.64 -11.02
C ARG A 169 -18.60 -12.83 -10.12
N VAL A 170 -18.97 -12.72 -8.85
CA VAL A 170 -18.75 -13.71 -7.78
C VAL A 170 -19.48 -15.05 -7.99
N ASN A 171 -20.34 -15.16 -9.01
CA ASN A 171 -21.18 -16.34 -9.20
C ASN A 171 -20.47 -17.60 -9.75
N ASP A 172 -19.28 -17.49 -10.34
CA ASP A 172 -18.62 -18.65 -10.99
C ASP A 172 -17.30 -19.11 -10.36
N LEU A 173 -16.84 -18.46 -9.29
CA LEU A 173 -15.65 -18.88 -8.55
C LEU A 173 -15.97 -18.82 -7.07
N HIS A 174 -15.91 -19.98 -6.40
CA HIS A 174 -15.94 -20.06 -4.95
C HIS A 174 -14.60 -19.53 -4.41
N ILE A 175 -14.38 -18.23 -4.57
CA ILE A 175 -13.30 -17.50 -3.95
C ILE A 175 -13.66 -17.46 -2.47
N GLN A 176 -12.94 -18.19 -1.64
CA GLN A 176 -13.00 -17.98 -0.19
C GLN A 176 -12.79 -16.49 0.05
N MET A 177 -13.85 -15.82 0.52
CA MET A 177 -13.95 -14.37 0.58
C MET A 177 -12.79 -13.81 1.42
N ASN A 178 -12.00 -12.90 0.85
CA ASN A 178 -11.01 -12.14 1.62
C ASN A 178 -11.70 -11.49 2.83
N ASP A 179 -10.96 -11.34 3.94
CA ASP A 179 -11.44 -10.70 5.17
C ASP A 179 -12.17 -9.36 4.91
N THR A 180 -11.66 -8.57 3.97
CA THR A 180 -12.26 -7.32 3.50
C THR A 180 -13.66 -7.55 2.89
N VAL A 181 -13.82 -8.57 2.06
CA VAL A 181 -15.10 -8.94 1.45
C VAL A 181 -16.09 -9.43 2.51
N MET A 182 -15.63 -10.20 3.51
CA MET A 182 -16.49 -10.62 4.62
C MET A 182 -16.97 -9.43 5.45
N ARG A 183 -16.10 -8.46 5.74
CA ARG A 183 -16.46 -7.24 6.46
C ARG A 183 -17.39 -6.33 5.66
N VAL A 184 -17.13 -6.13 4.37
CA VAL A 184 -18.01 -5.37 3.49
C VAL A 184 -19.42 -5.98 3.45
N ASN A 185 -19.52 -7.31 3.37
CA ASN A 185 -20.81 -7.99 3.46
C ASN A 185 -21.43 -7.87 4.86
N SER A 186 -20.64 -7.93 5.93
CA SER A 186 -21.15 -7.67 7.29
C SER A 186 -21.70 -6.25 7.45
N ILE A 187 -21.06 -5.25 6.86
CA ILE A 187 -21.55 -3.86 6.84
C ILE A 187 -22.84 -3.76 6.03
N PHE A 188 -22.90 -4.40 4.86
CA PHE A 188 -24.12 -4.46 4.05
C PHE A 188 -25.29 -5.12 4.80
N GLU A 189 -25.03 -6.23 5.49
CA GLU A 189 -26.04 -6.90 6.31
C GLU A 189 -26.52 -6.01 7.48
N ARG A 190 -25.64 -5.15 8.01
CA ARG A 190 -26.02 -4.17 9.03
C ARG A 190 -26.96 -3.09 8.48
N LEU A 191 -26.92 -2.75 7.18
CA LEU A 191 -27.87 -1.78 6.60
C LEU A 191 -29.33 -2.19 6.81
N LYS A 192 -29.65 -3.49 6.87
CA LYS A 192 -31.00 -3.99 7.17
C LYS A 192 -31.61 -3.38 8.44
N TYR A 193 -30.77 -3.10 9.42
CA TYR A 193 -31.19 -2.62 10.74
C TYR A 193 -31.18 -1.10 10.87
N TYR A 194 -30.41 -0.40 10.01
CA TYR A 194 -30.23 1.05 10.09
C TYR A 194 -30.92 1.83 8.96
N ASP A 195 -31.02 1.26 7.75
CA ASP A 195 -31.64 1.88 6.57
C ASP A 195 -32.18 0.80 5.59
N LEU A 196 -33.37 0.29 5.91
CA LEU A 196 -34.05 -0.73 5.12
C LEU A 196 -34.38 -0.26 3.67
N PRO A 197 -34.86 0.97 3.42
CA PRO A 197 -35.08 1.47 2.07
C PRO A 197 -33.81 1.46 1.20
N LEU A 198 -32.66 1.84 1.75
CA LEU A 198 -31.39 1.79 1.02
C LEU A 198 -30.97 0.34 0.75
N TYR A 199 -31.09 -0.54 1.75
CA TYR A 199 -30.79 -1.96 1.61
C TYR A 199 -31.60 -2.62 0.47
N ASP A 200 -32.92 -2.43 0.48
CA ASP A 200 -33.81 -3.01 -0.54
C ASP A 200 -33.49 -2.45 -1.93
N LYS A 201 -33.17 -1.16 -2.03
CA LYS A 201 -32.82 -0.53 -3.30
C LYS A 201 -31.50 -1.08 -3.86
N LEU A 202 -30.49 -1.28 -3.02
CA LEU A 202 -29.21 -1.89 -3.42
C LEU A 202 -29.39 -3.34 -3.88
N GLN A 203 -30.22 -4.12 -3.18
CA GLN A 203 -30.56 -5.48 -3.60
C GLN A 203 -31.32 -5.51 -4.93
N ASN A 204 -32.34 -4.66 -5.08
CA ASN A 204 -33.14 -4.59 -6.30
C ASN A 204 -32.33 -4.17 -7.53
N LEU A 205 -31.29 -3.36 -7.33
CA LEU A 205 -30.37 -2.95 -8.38
C LEU A 205 -29.25 -3.97 -8.65
N ASN A 206 -29.21 -5.10 -7.92
CA ASN A 206 -28.14 -6.10 -7.98
C ASN A 206 -26.73 -5.49 -7.84
N ILE A 207 -26.58 -4.46 -7.00
CA ILE A 207 -25.28 -3.85 -6.73
C ILE A 207 -24.59 -4.68 -5.67
N GLU A 208 -23.54 -5.39 -6.05
CA GLU A 208 -22.77 -6.21 -5.13
C GLU A 208 -22.03 -5.32 -4.11
N PRO A 209 -22.08 -5.63 -2.79
CA PRO A 209 -21.42 -4.83 -1.77
C PRO A 209 -19.94 -4.55 -1.99
N THR A 210 -19.26 -5.49 -2.63
CA THR A 210 -17.83 -5.43 -2.97
C THR A 210 -17.49 -4.28 -3.94
N VAL A 211 -18.44 -3.88 -4.80
CA VAL A 211 -18.23 -2.85 -5.83
C VAL A 211 -17.95 -1.48 -5.20
N TYR A 212 -18.61 -1.15 -4.08
CA TYR A 212 -18.41 0.11 -3.37
C TYR A 212 -17.62 -0.08 -2.06
N GLY A 213 -17.77 -1.21 -1.38
CA GLY A 213 -17.20 -1.41 -0.05
C GLY A 213 -15.70 -1.66 -0.07
N ILE A 214 -15.14 -2.26 -1.14
CA ILE A 214 -13.69 -2.50 -1.22
C ILE A 214 -12.95 -1.17 -1.33
N GLN A 215 -13.47 -0.22 -2.12
CA GLN A 215 -12.90 1.12 -2.21
C GLN A 215 -12.91 1.77 -0.82
N CYS A 216 -14.04 1.81 -0.13
CA CYS A 216 -14.13 2.39 1.22
C CYS A 216 -13.24 1.71 2.28
N CYS A 217 -12.96 0.40 2.14
CA CYS A 217 -12.13 -0.34 3.11
C CYS A 217 -10.63 -0.28 2.81
N VAL A 218 -10.22 -0.02 1.57
CA VAL A 218 -8.81 -0.12 1.12
C VAL A 218 -8.23 1.25 0.73
N GLY A 219 -9.07 2.22 0.35
CA GLY A 219 -8.66 3.60 0.09
C GLY A 219 -9.64 4.58 0.71
N LEU A 220 -9.12 5.67 1.28
CA LEU A 220 -9.95 6.84 1.60
C LEU A 220 -10.13 7.66 0.31
N GLY A 221 -10.59 6.99 -0.75
CA GLY A 221 -10.85 7.58 -2.04
C GLY A 221 -11.97 8.61 -1.93
N GLU A 222 -11.69 9.78 -2.50
CA GLU A 222 -12.51 10.99 -2.55
C GLU A 222 -14.02 10.72 -2.72
N PHE A 223 -14.83 11.37 -1.88
CA PHE A 223 -16.28 11.52 -2.05
C PHE A 223 -16.61 12.62 -3.06
#